data_AF-A0A7X2TED4-F1
#
_entry.id   AF-A0A7X2TED4-F1
#
_cell.length_a   1.000
_cell.length_b   1.000
_cell.length_c   1.000
_cell.angle_alpha   90.00
_cell.angle_beta   90.00
_cell.angle_gamma   90.00
#
_symmetry.space_group_name_H-M   'P 1'
#
loop_
_entity.id
_entity.type
_entity.pdbx_description
1 polymer ?
#
loop_
_entity_poly.entity_id
_entity_poly.type
_entity_poly.pdbx_seq_one_letter_code
_entity_poly.pdbx_strand_id
1 'polypeptide(L)'
;MIVVYTSPGCSSCRKVKQWLKDRNLPFIEKNIFKTLLNDNEIKHLLMRSENGSDDIVSKRSKVIQENHIDIDSMTTDELIAFIKKNPSVLKRPIILNEKSFQVGYDSEEIGVFIPEELRRIADTPCSKDCIHYDGCGHVREAALQKAPSSGAKAEA
;
A
#
# COMPACT_ATOMS: atom_id res chain seq x y z
N MET A 1 5.33 -8.94 6.60
CA MET A 1 6.38 -7.98 6.12
C MET A 1 5.79 -7.02 5.09
N ILE A 2 6.15 -5.72 5.08
CA ILE A 2 5.69 -4.75 4.06
C ILE A 2 6.68 -4.75 2.89
N VAL A 3 6.18 -4.84 1.66
CA VAL A 3 6.97 -4.70 0.43
C VAL A 3 6.43 -3.53 -0.38
N VAL A 4 7.33 -2.72 -0.93
CA VAL A 4 7.00 -1.54 -1.73
C VAL A 4 7.71 -1.62 -3.07
N TYR A 5 6.95 -1.80 -4.14
CA TYR A 5 7.46 -1.73 -5.51
C TYR A 5 7.52 -0.27 -5.96
N THR A 6 8.72 0.18 -6.32
CA THR A 6 9.00 1.56 -6.67
C THR A 6 9.68 1.68 -8.02
N SER A 7 9.81 2.91 -8.48
CA SER A 7 10.65 3.27 -9.61
C SER A 7 11.32 4.62 -9.38
N PRO A 8 12.44 4.91 -10.07
CA PRO A 8 13.08 6.22 -10.02
C PRO A 8 12.13 7.34 -10.50
N GLY A 9 12.26 8.54 -9.93
CA GLY A 9 11.48 9.73 -10.31
C GLY A 9 10.02 9.76 -9.82
N CYS A 10 9.43 8.64 -9.42
CA CYS A 10 8.05 8.54 -8.94
C CYS A 10 7.80 9.34 -7.64
N SER A 11 6.97 10.39 -7.72
CA SER A 11 6.62 11.25 -6.58
C SER A 11 5.81 10.51 -5.52
N SER A 12 4.79 9.75 -5.93
CA SER A 12 3.97 8.93 -5.02
C SER A 12 4.81 7.88 -4.28
N CYS A 13 5.80 7.30 -4.94
CA CYS A 13 6.72 6.35 -4.32
C CYS A 13 7.57 7.01 -3.21
N ARG A 14 7.97 8.28 -3.38
CA ARG A 14 8.66 9.03 -2.32
C ARG A 14 7.74 9.26 -1.12
N LYS A 15 6.47 9.61 -1.35
CA LYS A 15 5.47 9.81 -0.30
C LYS A 15 5.26 8.54 0.54
N VAL A 16 5.06 7.39 -0.10
CA VAL A 16 4.92 6.09 0.60
C VAL A 16 6.13 5.78 1.45
N LYS A 17 7.34 5.87 0.88
CA LYS A 17 8.57 5.57 1.62
C LYS A 17 8.77 6.52 2.79
N GLN A 18 8.47 7.80 2.62
CA GLN A 18 8.54 8.76 3.71
C GLN A 18 7.52 8.42 4.81
N TRP A 19 6.28 8.14 4.44
CA TRP A 19 5.22 7.79 5.38
C TRP A 19 5.55 6.56 6.23
N LEU A 20 6.16 5.54 5.62
CA LEU A 20 6.62 4.33 6.32
C LEU A 20 7.81 4.63 7.24
N LYS A 21 8.79 5.43 6.77
CA LYS A 21 9.96 5.85 7.56
C LYS A 21 9.58 6.70 8.77
N ASP A 22 8.69 7.66 8.59
CA ASP A 22 8.22 8.57 9.66
C ASP A 22 7.54 7.81 10.81
N ARG A 23 7.04 6.59 10.53
CA ARG A 23 6.36 5.71 11.49
C ARG A 23 7.23 4.53 11.92
N ASN A 24 8.51 4.52 11.54
CA ASN A 24 9.45 3.44 11.82
C ASN A 24 8.94 2.06 11.39
N LEU A 25 8.15 2.00 10.31
CA LEU A 25 7.62 0.75 9.80
C LEU A 25 8.68 0.07 8.91
N PRO A 26 9.13 -1.16 9.23
CA PRO A 26 10.09 -1.87 8.40
C PRO A 26 9.45 -2.29 7.08
N PHE A 27 10.13 -2.02 5.97
CA PHE A 27 9.68 -2.41 4.63
C PHE A 27 10.85 -2.76 3.72
N ILE A 28 10.56 -3.57 2.69
CA ILE A 28 11.48 -3.91 1.62
C ILE A 28 11.13 -3.07 0.39
N GLU A 29 12.09 -2.26 -0.09
CA GLU A 29 11.95 -1.57 -1.37
C GLU A 29 12.41 -2.49 -2.51
N LYS A 30 11.54 -2.70 -3.50
CA LYS A 30 11.87 -3.39 -4.75
C LYS A 30 11.73 -2.44 -5.93
N ASN A 31 12.79 -2.22 -6.68
CA ASN A 31 12.72 -1.36 -7.86
C ASN A 31 12.36 -2.22 -9.07
N ILE A 32 11.22 -1.95 -9.70
CA ILE A 32 10.69 -2.75 -10.82
C ILE A 32 11.59 -2.78 -12.06
N PHE A 33 12.55 -1.86 -12.18
CA PHE A 33 13.51 -1.82 -13.29
C PHE A 33 14.84 -2.51 -12.97
N LYS A 34 15.19 -2.64 -11.69
CA LYS A 34 16.46 -3.25 -11.25
C LYS A 34 16.26 -4.68 -10.78
N THR A 35 15.19 -4.91 -10.03
CA THR A 35 14.76 -6.23 -9.60
C THR A 35 13.92 -6.79 -10.74
N LEU A 36 14.48 -7.76 -11.46
CA LEU A 36 13.73 -8.52 -12.45
C LEU A 36 12.53 -9.16 -11.73
N LEU A 37 11.33 -8.65 -12.02
CA LEU A 37 10.09 -9.26 -11.55
C LEU A 37 10.01 -10.65 -12.17
N ASN A 38 10.05 -11.67 -11.33
CA ASN A 38 9.88 -13.03 -11.80
C ASN A 38 8.39 -13.30 -12.08
N ASP A 39 8.12 -14.33 -12.87
CA ASP A 39 6.76 -14.65 -13.33
C ASP A 39 5.83 -14.95 -12.15
N ASN A 40 6.34 -15.61 -11.11
CA ASN A 40 5.60 -15.91 -9.88
C ASN A 40 5.26 -14.64 -9.09
N GLU A 41 6.13 -13.64 -9.10
CA GLU A 41 5.94 -12.37 -8.40
C GLU A 41 4.89 -11.53 -9.12
N ILE A 42 4.92 -11.46 -10.45
CA ILE A 42 3.88 -10.79 -11.24
C ILE A 42 2.54 -11.50 -11.04
N LYS A 43 2.52 -12.83 -11.11
CA LYS A 43 1.33 -13.64 -10.85
C LYS A 43 0.79 -13.41 -9.44
N HIS A 44 1.69 -13.33 -8.44
CA HIS A 44 1.31 -13.02 -7.07
C HIS A 44 0.68 -11.64 -6.95
N LEU A 45 1.22 -10.61 -7.62
CA LEU A 45 0.60 -9.28 -7.64
C LEU A 45 -0.80 -9.33 -8.24
N LEU A 46 -0.96 -9.96 -9.41
CA LEU A 46 -2.26 -10.12 -10.08
C LEU A 46 -3.30 -10.86 -9.22
N MET A 47 -2.87 -11.84 -8.43
CA MET A 47 -3.76 -12.54 -7.49
C MET A 47 -4.14 -11.70 -6.26
N ARG A 48 -3.33 -10.71 -5.90
CA ARG A 48 -3.55 -9.87 -4.72
C ARG A 48 -4.41 -8.63 -5.04
N SER A 49 -4.47 -8.21 -6.29
CA SER A 49 -5.39 -7.17 -6.76
C SER A 49 -6.84 -7.66 -6.81
N GLU A 50 -7.78 -6.75 -6.59
CA GLU A 50 -9.22 -7.06 -6.63
C GLU A 50 -9.73 -7.16 -8.07
N ASN A 51 -9.29 -6.25 -8.95
CA ASN A 51 -9.68 -6.19 -10.35
C ASN A 51 -8.59 -6.73 -11.30
N GLY A 52 -7.65 -7.52 -10.78
CA GLY A 52 -6.59 -8.15 -11.58
C GLY A 52 -5.70 -7.13 -12.30
N SER A 53 -5.62 -7.26 -13.64
CA SER A 53 -4.78 -6.43 -14.50
C SER A 53 -5.15 -4.95 -14.45
N ASP A 54 -6.43 -4.61 -14.24
CA ASP A 54 -6.92 -3.24 -14.25
C ASP A 54 -6.37 -2.40 -13.10
N ASP A 55 -6.16 -3.00 -11.94
CA ASP A 55 -5.59 -2.32 -10.78
C ASP A 55 -4.10 -2.07 -10.98
N ILE A 56 -3.40 -3.04 -11.57
CA ILE A 56 -1.93 -3.10 -11.58
C ILE A 56 -1.34 -2.45 -12.84
N VAL A 57 -2.00 -2.58 -13.99
CA VAL A 57 -1.49 -2.11 -15.28
C VAL A 57 -2.05 -0.74 -15.61
N SER A 58 -1.19 0.16 -16.06
CA SER A 58 -1.56 1.48 -16.53
C SER A 58 -1.85 1.43 -18.03
N LYS A 59 -3.13 1.26 -18.41
CA LYS A 59 -3.60 1.29 -19.82
C LYS A 59 -3.19 2.57 -20.57
N ARG A 60 -2.92 3.66 -19.86
CA ARG A 60 -2.40 4.93 -20.39
C ARG A 60 -0.89 4.97 -20.65
N SER A 61 -0.17 3.87 -20.46
CA SER A 61 1.27 3.84 -20.70
C SER A 61 1.57 3.99 -22.19
N LYS A 62 2.66 4.72 -22.52
CA LYS A 62 3.06 4.98 -23.91
C LYS A 62 3.21 3.69 -24.72
N VAL A 63 3.81 2.66 -24.11
CA VAL A 63 4.00 1.35 -24.75
C VAL A 63 2.68 0.74 -25.19
N ILE A 64 1.63 0.85 -24.38
CA ILE A 64 0.30 0.31 -24.72
C ILE A 64 -0.35 1.15 -25.81
N GLN A 65 -0.30 2.48 -25.70
CA GLN A 65 -0.94 3.40 -26.65
C GLN A 65 -0.27 3.39 -28.03
N GLU A 66 1.06 3.45 -28.10
CA GLU A 66 1.81 3.51 -29.35
C GLU A 66 1.69 2.20 -30.14
N ASN A 67 1.64 1.07 -29.45
CA ASN A 67 1.56 -0.25 -30.07
C ASN A 67 0.10 -0.77 -30.18
N HIS A 68 -0.90 0.04 -29.80
CA HIS A 68 -2.32 -0.32 -29.83
C HIS A 68 -2.61 -1.68 -29.16
N ILE A 69 -1.95 -1.93 -28.03
CA ILE A 69 -2.03 -3.20 -27.32
C ILE A 69 -3.34 -3.26 -26.56
N ASP A 70 -4.12 -4.30 -26.80
CA ASP A 70 -5.27 -4.64 -25.99
C ASP A 70 -4.86 -5.59 -24.87
N ILE A 71 -4.92 -5.10 -23.63
CA ILE A 71 -4.56 -5.86 -22.43
C ILE A 71 -5.69 -6.82 -22.04
N ASP A 72 -6.94 -6.48 -22.38
CA ASP A 72 -8.12 -7.20 -21.91
C ASP A 72 -8.35 -8.50 -22.70
N SER A 73 -7.73 -8.62 -23.89
CA SER A 73 -7.71 -9.84 -24.68
C SER A 73 -6.53 -10.78 -24.39
N MET A 74 -5.57 -10.38 -23.55
CA MET A 74 -4.44 -11.23 -23.20
C MET A 74 -4.83 -12.33 -22.21
N THR A 75 -4.25 -13.51 -22.39
CA THR A 75 -4.21 -14.52 -21.33
C THR A 75 -3.30 -14.08 -20.18
N THR A 76 -3.46 -14.69 -19.01
CA THR A 76 -2.63 -14.38 -17.83
C THR A 76 -1.13 -14.55 -18.12
N ASP A 77 -0.74 -15.58 -18.87
CA ASP A 77 0.67 -15.85 -19.16
C ASP A 77 1.25 -14.83 -20.15
N GLU A 78 0.46 -14.42 -21.17
CA GLU A 78 0.85 -13.35 -22.09
C GLU A 78 0.99 -12.01 -21.37
N LEU A 79 0.07 -11.70 -20.46
CA LEU A 79 0.14 -10.50 -19.63
C LEU A 79 1.39 -10.49 -18.75
N ILE A 80 1.72 -11.61 -18.12
CA ILE A 80 2.94 -11.75 -17.31
C ILE A 80 4.18 -11.50 -18.17
N ALA A 81 4.26 -12.14 -19.34
CA ALA A 81 5.36 -11.95 -20.28
C ALA A 81 5.47 -10.49 -20.74
N PHE A 82 4.32 -9.85 -21.01
CA PHE A 82 4.25 -8.44 -21.41
C PHE A 82 4.74 -7.50 -20.31
N ILE A 83 4.30 -7.69 -19.07
CA ILE A 83 4.74 -6.89 -17.90
C ILE A 83 6.24 -7.06 -17.66
N LYS A 84 6.75 -8.29 -17.75
CA LYS A 84 8.17 -8.58 -17.56
C LYS A 84 9.05 -7.89 -18.59
N LYS A 85 8.59 -7.83 -19.85
CA LYS A 85 9.28 -7.11 -20.93
C LYS A 85 9.15 -5.58 -20.79
N ASN A 86 8.03 -5.10 -20.23
CA ASN A 86 7.69 -3.68 -20.14
C ASN A 86 7.29 -3.27 -18.71
N PRO A 87 8.18 -3.35 -17.70
CA PRO A 87 7.82 -3.09 -16.30
C PRO A 87 7.29 -1.67 -16.06
N SER A 88 7.57 -0.72 -16.96
CA SER A 88 7.04 0.64 -16.91
C SER A 88 5.52 0.74 -17.02
N VAL A 89 4.84 -0.30 -17.51
CA VAL A 89 3.37 -0.33 -17.62
C VAL A 89 2.71 -0.48 -16.24
N LEU A 90 3.43 -0.94 -15.23
CA LEU A 90 2.90 -1.07 -13.87
C LEU A 90 2.56 0.30 -13.27
N LYS A 91 1.38 0.40 -12.65
CA LYS A 91 1.03 1.50 -11.75
C LYS A 91 1.93 1.44 -10.53
N ARG A 92 2.29 2.61 -9.99
CA ARG A 92 3.35 2.75 -8.98
C ARG A 92 2.97 3.84 -7.97
N PRO A 93 3.31 3.67 -6.68
CA PRO A 93 3.89 2.47 -6.06
C PRO A 93 2.88 1.32 -5.96
N ILE A 94 3.34 0.08 -5.78
CA ILE A 94 2.50 -1.04 -5.35
C ILE A 94 2.98 -1.44 -3.96
N ILE A 95 2.07 -1.49 -3.00
CA ILE A 95 2.35 -1.73 -1.59
C ILE A 95 1.58 -2.98 -1.19
N LEU A 96 2.23 -3.92 -0.54
CA LEU A 96 1.57 -5.11 -0.04
C LEU A 96 2.22 -5.64 1.23
N ASN A 97 1.39 -6.27 2.05
CA ASN A 97 1.80 -7.18 3.10
C ASN A 97 0.92 -8.44 3.02
N GLU A 98 0.95 -9.27 4.05
CA GLU A 98 0.18 -10.52 4.10
C GLU A 98 -1.34 -10.30 3.97
N LYS A 99 -1.88 -9.19 4.48
CA LYS A 99 -3.32 -8.91 4.53
C LYS A 99 -3.73 -7.85 3.50
N SER A 100 -2.97 -6.78 3.38
CA SER A 100 -3.29 -5.58 2.61
C SER A 100 -2.55 -5.53 1.27
N PHE A 101 -3.21 -4.95 0.27
CA PHE A 101 -2.68 -4.65 -1.06
C PHE A 101 -3.18 -3.27 -1.48
N GLN A 102 -2.31 -2.41 -1.97
CA GLN A 102 -2.67 -1.05 -2.41
C GLN A 102 -1.84 -0.66 -3.63
N VAL A 103 -2.48 0.00 -4.59
CA VAL A 103 -1.82 0.56 -5.77
C VAL A 103 -1.94 2.09 -5.75
N GLY A 104 -0.82 2.78 -5.87
CA GLY A 104 -0.76 4.22 -5.74
C GLY A 104 -0.45 4.68 -4.32
N TYR A 105 -0.62 5.98 -4.08
CA TYR A 105 -0.52 6.57 -2.75
C TYR A 105 -1.83 7.27 -2.44
N ASP A 106 -2.51 6.79 -1.41
CA ASP A 106 -3.63 7.46 -0.77
C ASP A 106 -3.31 7.62 0.71
N SER A 107 -3.39 8.85 1.23
CA SER A 107 -3.05 9.17 2.62
C SER A 107 -4.05 8.63 3.63
N GLU A 108 -5.31 8.43 3.22
CA GLU A 108 -6.37 7.92 4.08
C GLU A 108 -6.31 6.39 4.14
N GLU A 109 -5.99 5.73 3.02
CA GLU A 109 -5.95 4.27 2.96
C GLU A 109 -4.62 3.67 3.43
N ILE A 110 -3.48 4.35 3.29
CA ILE A 110 -2.16 3.78 3.61
C ILE A 110 -2.01 3.31 5.08
N GLY A 111 -2.86 3.80 5.98
CA GLY A 111 -2.97 3.34 7.36
C GLY A 111 -3.23 1.83 7.51
N VAL A 112 -3.73 1.15 6.46
CA VAL A 112 -3.93 -0.31 6.45
C VAL A 112 -2.62 -1.10 6.62
N PHE A 113 -1.46 -0.48 6.37
CA PHE A 113 -0.16 -1.12 6.55
C PHE A 113 0.42 -1.04 7.97
N ILE A 114 -0.25 -0.36 8.89
CA ILE A 114 0.15 -0.35 10.32
C ILE A 114 -0.06 -1.76 10.90
N PRO A 115 0.96 -2.37 11.55
CA PRO A 115 0.84 -3.65 12.25
C PRO A 115 -0.31 -3.66 13.27
N GLU A 116 -0.96 -4.81 13.41
CA GLU A 116 -2.11 -5.01 14.30
C GLU A 116 -1.74 -4.75 15.77
N GLU A 117 -0.51 -5.09 16.16
CA GLU A 117 0.03 -4.83 17.49
C GLU A 117 0.08 -3.33 17.80
N LEU A 118 0.52 -2.51 16.84
CA LEU A 118 0.57 -1.06 17.02
C LEU A 118 -0.83 -0.43 17.06
N ARG A 119 -1.79 -0.98 16.30
CA ARG A 119 -3.19 -0.55 16.39
C ARG A 119 -3.80 -0.85 17.76
N ARG A 120 -3.59 -2.06 18.28
CA ARG A 120 -4.06 -2.44 19.63
C ARG A 120 -3.53 -1.52 20.72
N ILE A 121 -2.26 -1.12 20.66
CA ILE A 121 -1.67 -0.16 21.61
C ILE A 121 -2.33 1.22 21.48
N ALA A 122 -2.63 1.65 20.26
CA ALA A 122 -3.35 2.91 20.03
C ALA A 122 -4.77 2.86 20.62
N ASP A 123 -5.45 1.72 20.50
CA ASP A 123 -6.82 1.52 20.99
C ASP A 123 -6.88 1.27 22.50
N THR A 124 -5.80 0.79 23.11
CA THR A 124 -5.73 0.57 24.57
C THR A 124 -5.71 1.93 25.26
N PRO A 125 -6.76 2.30 26.03
CA PRO A 125 -6.76 3.53 26.80
C PRO A 125 -5.60 3.50 27.79
N CYS A 126 -4.96 4.65 28.03
CA CYS A 126 -4.06 4.75 29.17
C CYS A 126 -4.93 4.59 30.43
N SER A 127 -4.77 3.48 31.16
CA SER A 127 -5.45 3.29 32.44
C SER A 127 -4.72 4.07 33.54
N LYS A 128 -5.44 4.44 34.60
CA LYS A 128 -4.85 5.07 35.80
C LYS A 128 -3.79 4.18 36.47
N ASP A 129 -3.80 2.88 36.16
CA ASP A 129 -2.84 1.89 36.65
C ASP A 129 -1.52 1.88 35.84
N CYS A 130 -1.40 2.70 34.79
CA CYS A 130 -0.17 2.82 34.03
C CYS A 130 0.87 3.64 34.81
N ILE A 131 2.07 3.10 34.99
CA ILE A 131 3.20 3.77 35.65
C ILE A 131 3.63 5.10 35.00
N HIS A 132 3.19 5.34 33.76
CA HIS A 132 3.46 6.57 33.01
C HIS A 132 2.22 7.46 32.87
N TYR A 133 1.12 7.14 33.57
CA TYR A 133 -0.16 7.85 33.46
C TYR A 133 -0.03 9.33 33.84
N ASP A 134 0.70 9.66 34.91
CA ASP A 134 0.87 11.06 35.35
C ASP A 134 1.57 11.94 34.30
N GLY A 135 2.42 11.35 33.44
CA GLY A 135 3.12 12.07 32.37
C GLY A 135 2.41 12.01 31.01
N CYS A 136 1.75 10.89 30.69
CA CYS A 136 1.14 10.62 29.39
C CYS A 136 -0.37 10.89 29.35
N GLY A 137 -1.06 10.79 30.49
CA GLY A 137 -2.52 10.92 30.63
C GLY A 137 -3.06 12.23 30.07
N HIS A 138 -2.39 13.35 30.39
CA HIS A 138 -2.77 14.67 29.89
C HIS A 138 -2.59 14.82 28.36
N VAL A 139 -1.66 14.08 27.75
CA VAL A 139 -1.36 14.17 26.31
C VAL A 139 -2.46 13.47 25.49
N ARG A 140 -3.04 12.38 26.02
CA ARG A 140 -4.12 11.63 25.35
C ARG A 140 -5.51 12.22 25.59
N GLU A 141 -5.78 12.84 26.73
CA GLU A 141 -7.04 13.58 26.95
C GLU A 141 -7.26 14.69 25.91
N ALA A 142 -6.20 15.43 25.56
CA ALA A 142 -6.25 16.46 24.53
C ALA A 142 -6.46 15.91 23.10
N ALA A 143 -6.08 14.65 22.84
CA ALA A 143 -6.27 14.00 21.54
C ALA A 143 -7.68 13.40 21.39
N LEU A 144 -8.25 12.82 22.45
CA LEU A 144 -9.62 12.29 22.47
C LEU A 144 -10.68 13.39 22.30
N GLN A 145 -10.42 14.59 22.80
CA GLN A 145 -11.30 15.76 22.60
C GLN A 145 -11.29 16.32 21.17
N LYS A 146 -10.35 15.88 20.31
CA LYS A 146 -10.21 16.34 18.91
C LYS A 146 -10.61 15.29 17.87
N ALA A 147 -10.90 14.06 18.29
CA ALA A 147 -11.38 13.03 17.36
C ALA A 147 -12.83 13.33 16.97
N PRO A 148 -13.18 13.46 15.67
CA PRO A 148 -14.57 13.52 15.27
C PRO A 148 -15.23 12.20 15.68
N SER A 149 -16.35 12.28 16.39
CA SER A 149 -17.19 11.14 16.73
C SER A 149 -17.68 10.48 15.43
N SER A 150 -16.96 9.48 14.91
CA SER A 150 -17.50 8.58 13.90
C SER A 150 -18.52 7.70 14.60
N GLY A 151 -19.74 8.22 14.70
CA GLY A 151 -20.90 7.54 15.25
C GLY A 151 -21.13 6.23 14.50
N ALA A 152 -21.05 5.14 15.24
CA ALA A 152 -21.71 3.90 14.88
C ALA A 152 -23.19 4.20 14.57
N LYS A 153 -23.64 3.86 13.37
CA LYS A 153 -25.04 3.50 13.15
C LYS A 153 -25.09 1.99 12.91
N ALA A 154 -25.41 1.30 13.99
CA ALA A 154 -25.94 -0.05 13.97
C ALA A 154 -27.33 -0.03 13.31
N GLU A 155 -27.56 -1.08 12.51
CA GLU A 155 -28.80 -1.84 12.29
C GLU A 155 -30.15 -1.12 12.44
N ALA A 156 -30.93 -1.18 11.35
CA ALA A 156 -32.37 -1.37 11.35
C ALA A 156 -32.74 -2.33 10.22
#